data_AF-A0A4R6EGB7-F1
#
_entry.id   AF-A0A4R6EGB7-F1
#
_cell.length_a   1.000
_cell.length_b   1.000
_cell.length_c   1.000
_cell.angle_alpha   90.00
_cell.angle_beta   90.00
_cell.angle_gamma   90.00
#
_symmetry.space_group_name_H-M   'P 1'
#
loop_
_entity.id
_entity.type
_entity.pdbx_description
1 polymer ?
#
loop_
_entity_poly.entity_id
_entity_poly.type
_entity_poly.pdbx_seq_one_letter_code
_entity_poly.pdbx_strand_id
1 'polypeptide(L)'
;MAYSQWQAGLHFQQDSIVCVALQKTRLGRALRRWWQLPLEDKNDDKCTAAVLRRIQREMPRFHRVAVAVPASDTLQIQLPPPQMSLRESELAQWVASTVSKQLEMPAESLIFDYQNADTNSYSVTAARRHDIEKLQQSLRSAGLNLSSVTPDASALQHFLPWMDSDIPGICWRDKDQWLWATRTAWGSNAEAPDGLMQCTTQPAGGQSFNPWFPLSQLQPPLPEYGDTFAIALALALGVD
;
A
#
# COMPACT_ATOMS: atom_id res chain seq x y z
N MET A 1 0.61 30.99 -0.01
CA MET A 1 -0.31 30.22 0.85
C MET A 1 -0.10 28.75 0.53
N ALA A 2 0.59 28.00 1.40
CA ALA A 2 0.82 26.56 1.16
C ALA A 2 -0.47 25.83 1.53
N TYR A 3 -1.26 25.44 0.54
CA TYR A 3 -2.40 24.56 0.77
C TYR A 3 -1.86 23.25 1.34
N SER A 4 -2.21 22.97 2.60
CA SER A 4 -1.84 21.76 3.30
C SER A 4 -2.65 20.58 2.76
N GLN A 5 -2.13 19.93 1.72
CA GLN A 5 -2.74 18.73 1.15
C GLN A 5 -2.61 17.56 2.12
N TRP A 6 -3.72 16.87 2.39
CA TRP A 6 -3.67 15.61 3.16
C TRP A 6 -3.26 14.46 2.26
N GLN A 7 -2.34 13.65 2.76
CA GLN A 7 -1.85 12.42 2.15
C GLN A 7 -2.43 11.27 2.96
N ALA A 8 -3.39 10.55 2.40
CA ALA A 8 -4.09 9.49 3.11
C ALA A 8 -3.76 8.12 2.55
N GLY A 9 -3.63 7.14 3.44
CA GLY A 9 -3.56 5.73 3.10
C GLY A 9 -4.84 5.05 3.56
N LEU A 10 -5.42 4.20 2.71
CA LEU A 10 -6.67 3.49 2.96
C LEU A 10 -6.45 1.99 2.76
N HIS A 11 -6.82 1.21 3.76
CA HIS A 11 -6.66 -0.24 3.75
C HIS A 11 -8.00 -0.92 4.07
N PHE A 12 -8.46 -1.77 3.16
CA PHE A 12 -9.61 -2.63 3.36
C PHE A 12 -9.18 -3.88 4.12
N GLN A 13 -9.58 -3.99 5.38
CA GLN A 13 -9.41 -5.21 6.19
C GLN A 13 -10.65 -6.08 6.08
N GLN A 14 -10.61 -7.26 6.71
CA GLN A 14 -11.69 -8.24 6.65
C GLN A 14 -13.03 -7.71 7.19
N ASP A 15 -13.00 -6.95 8.29
CA ASP A 15 -14.18 -6.45 9.01
C ASP A 15 -14.17 -4.93 9.23
N SER A 16 -13.22 -4.22 8.63
CA SER A 16 -13.12 -2.77 8.79
C SER A 16 -12.38 -2.09 7.64
N ILE A 17 -12.62 -0.79 7.47
CA ILE A 17 -11.78 0.10 6.66
C ILE A 17 -10.94 0.93 7.61
N VAL A 18 -9.62 0.82 7.44
CA VAL A 18 -8.65 1.61 8.18
C VAL A 18 -8.10 2.70 7.26
N CYS A 19 -8.09 3.94 7.74
CA CYS A 19 -7.52 5.05 6.98
C CYS A 19 -6.68 5.95 7.89
N VAL A 20 -5.56 6.45 7.38
CA VAL A 20 -4.71 7.42 8.07
C VAL A 20 -4.44 8.58 7.14
N ALA A 21 -4.67 9.80 7.61
CA ALA A 21 -4.32 11.03 6.91
C ALA A 21 -3.13 11.72 7.59
N LEU A 22 -2.08 11.91 6.79
CA LEU A 22 -0.88 12.63 7.13
C LEU A 22 -0.84 13.98 6.40
N GLN A 23 0.01 14.86 6.89
CA GLN A 23 0.38 16.08 6.21
C GLN A 23 1.89 16.29 6.26
N LYS A 24 2.48 16.66 5.12
CA LYS A 24 3.87 17.11 5.07
C LYS A 24 4.01 18.46 5.78
N THR A 25 4.96 18.53 6.70
CA THR A 25 5.34 19.74 7.44
C THR A 25 6.84 19.98 7.31
N ARG A 26 7.33 21.14 7.77
CA ARG A 26 8.77 21.43 7.82
C ARG A 26 9.56 20.43 8.69
N LEU A 27 8.90 19.84 9.70
CA LEU A 27 9.51 18.93 10.66
C LEU A 27 9.39 17.45 10.27
N GLY A 28 8.74 17.14 9.13
CA GLY A 28 8.45 15.78 8.70
C GLY A 28 6.97 15.53 8.49
N ARG A 29 6.49 14.32 8.76
CA ARG A 29 5.08 13.93 8.57
C ARG A 29 4.30 14.14 9.87
N ALA A 30 3.17 14.84 9.77
CA ALA A 30 2.26 15.07 10.89
C ALA A 30 0.98 14.24 10.72
N LEU A 31 0.60 13.50 11.76
CA LEU A 31 -0.70 12.85 11.84
C LEU A 31 -1.79 13.93 11.92
N ARG A 32 -2.76 13.87 11.01
CA ARG A 32 -3.94 14.77 11.04
C ARG A 32 -5.17 14.07 11.54
N ARG A 33 -5.41 12.85 11.05
CA ARG A 33 -6.58 12.06 11.42
C ARG A 33 -6.34 10.60 11.12
N TRP A 34 -7.08 9.75 11.81
CA TRP A 34 -7.18 8.34 11.52
C TRP A 34 -8.64 7.91 11.65
N TRP A 35 -9.00 6.84 10.94
CA TRP A 35 -10.31 6.22 10.96
C TRP A 35 -10.16 4.71 11.04
N GLN A 36 -11.01 4.09 11.84
CA GLN A 36 -11.26 2.65 11.80
C GLN A 36 -12.77 2.50 11.86
N LEU A 37 -13.36 2.13 10.72
CA LEU A 37 -14.80 2.03 10.57
C LEU A 37 -15.16 0.58 10.27
N PRO A 38 -16.12 -0.03 10.99
CA PRO A 38 -16.52 -1.41 10.74
C PRO A 38 -17.10 -1.54 9.33
N LEU A 39 -16.85 -2.69 8.72
CA LEU A 39 -17.34 -3.08 7.40
C LEU A 39 -17.83 -4.52 7.49
N GLU A 40 -19.15 -4.72 7.39
CA GLU A 40 -19.77 -6.04 7.54
C GLU A 40 -19.44 -6.96 6.36
N ASP A 41 -19.52 -6.43 5.13
CA ASP A 41 -19.14 -7.13 3.91
C ASP A 41 -18.46 -6.16 2.94
N LYS A 42 -17.20 -6.44 2.60
CA LYS A 42 -16.45 -5.67 1.60
C LYS A 42 -16.99 -5.83 0.18
N ASN A 43 -17.80 -6.84 -0.08
CA ASN A 43 -18.45 -7.06 -1.37
C ASN A 43 -19.78 -6.31 -1.50
N ASP A 44 -20.34 -5.80 -0.40
CA ASP A 44 -21.49 -4.90 -0.46
C ASP A 44 -21.01 -3.49 -0.83
N ASP A 45 -21.13 -3.19 -2.13
CA ASP A 45 -20.75 -1.90 -2.71
C ASP A 45 -21.50 -0.72 -2.04
N LYS A 46 -22.74 -0.91 -1.56
CA LYS A 46 -23.51 0.16 -0.91
C LYS A 46 -23.01 0.42 0.51
N CYS A 47 -22.78 -0.64 1.28
CA CYS A 47 -22.22 -0.53 2.63
C CYS A 47 -20.84 0.12 2.57
N THR A 48 -19.97 -0.39 1.68
CA THR A 48 -18.63 0.15 1.42
C THR A 48 -18.69 1.63 1.04
N ALA A 49 -19.55 2.01 0.08
CA ALA A 49 -19.69 3.40 -0.34
C ALA A 49 -20.15 4.33 0.80
N ALA A 50 -21.03 3.85 1.69
CA ALA A 50 -21.45 4.63 2.86
C ALA A 50 -20.30 4.89 3.83
N VAL A 51 -19.47 3.87 4.10
CA VAL A 51 -18.26 4.00 4.95
C VAL A 51 -17.25 4.96 4.32
N LEU A 52 -16.96 4.81 3.02
CA LEU A 52 -16.03 5.70 2.30
C LEU A 52 -16.51 7.15 2.30
N ARG A 53 -17.83 7.41 2.16
CA ARG A 53 -18.39 8.76 2.25
C ARG A 53 -18.24 9.36 3.66
N ARG A 54 -18.29 8.56 4.72
CA ARG A 54 -18.02 9.05 6.09
C ARG A 54 -16.59 9.55 6.21
N ILE A 55 -15.62 8.80 5.68
CA ILE A 55 -14.21 9.22 5.61
C ILE A 55 -14.09 10.51 4.80
N GLN A 56 -14.66 10.54 3.58
CA GLN A 56 -14.57 11.68 2.68
C GLN A 56 -15.13 12.98 3.28
N ARG A 57 -16.24 12.91 4.04
CA ARG A 57 -16.86 14.09 4.68
C ARG A 57 -15.97 14.73 5.75
N GLU A 58 -15.05 13.98 6.32
CA GLU A 58 -14.12 14.45 7.34
C GLU A 58 -12.76 14.85 6.74
N MET A 59 -12.54 14.61 5.44
CA MET A 59 -11.36 15.03 4.71
C MET A 59 -11.51 16.45 4.14
N PRO A 60 -10.41 17.23 4.08
CA PRO A 60 -10.43 18.52 3.42
C PRO A 60 -10.60 18.35 1.92
N ARG A 61 -10.99 19.43 1.23
CA ARG A 61 -11.14 19.44 -0.24
C ARG A 61 -9.86 19.01 -0.98
N PHE A 62 -8.69 19.40 -0.46
CA PHE A 62 -7.38 19.04 -1.03
C PHE A 62 -6.79 17.86 -0.27
N HIS A 63 -7.03 16.66 -0.79
CA HIS A 63 -6.45 15.41 -0.29
C HIS A 63 -6.05 14.50 -1.47
N ARG A 64 -5.18 13.53 -1.19
CA ARG A 64 -4.82 12.41 -2.06
C ARG A 64 -4.91 11.13 -1.26
N VAL A 65 -5.41 10.06 -1.85
CA VAL A 65 -5.58 8.76 -1.19
C VAL A 65 -4.81 7.67 -1.95
N ALA A 66 -3.86 7.02 -1.30
CA ALA A 66 -3.35 5.72 -1.71
C ALA A 66 -4.23 4.62 -1.11
N VAL A 67 -4.54 3.59 -1.88
CA VAL A 67 -5.35 2.45 -1.43
C VAL A 67 -4.60 1.13 -1.57
N ALA A 68 -4.73 0.27 -0.57
CA ALA A 68 -4.23 -1.08 -0.61
C ALA A 68 -5.15 -2.01 -1.42
N VAL A 69 -4.55 -2.93 -2.17
CA VAL A 69 -5.19 -4.16 -2.66
C VAL A 69 -4.47 -5.37 -2.06
N PRO A 70 -5.16 -6.50 -1.81
CA PRO A 70 -4.53 -7.67 -1.22
C PRO A 70 -3.36 -8.18 -2.07
N ALA A 71 -2.19 -8.43 -1.47
CA ALA A 71 -1.04 -9.00 -2.16
C ALA A 71 -1.39 -10.32 -2.86
N SER A 72 -2.28 -11.12 -2.25
CA SER A 72 -2.80 -12.37 -2.80
C SER A 72 -3.55 -12.22 -4.13
N ASP A 73 -4.11 -11.04 -4.39
CA ASP A 73 -4.86 -10.72 -5.61
C ASP A 73 -3.97 -10.05 -6.67
N THR A 74 -2.67 -9.92 -6.37
CA THR A 74 -1.67 -9.31 -7.23
C THR A 74 -0.52 -10.29 -7.49
N LEU A 75 0.21 -10.06 -8.58
CA LEU A 75 1.31 -10.91 -9.00
C LEU A 75 2.57 -10.08 -9.13
N GLN A 76 3.65 -10.49 -8.45
CA GLN A 76 4.97 -9.91 -8.62
C GLN A 76 5.83 -10.86 -9.46
N ILE A 77 6.36 -10.37 -10.57
CA ILE A 77 7.20 -11.14 -11.50
C ILE A 77 8.52 -10.39 -11.68
N GLN A 78 9.64 -11.13 -11.67
CA GLN A 78 10.95 -10.59 -12.00
C GLN A 78 11.25 -10.88 -13.48
N LEU A 79 11.53 -9.84 -14.25
CA LEU A 79 11.92 -9.93 -15.65
C LEU A 79 13.41 -9.61 -15.81
N PRO A 80 14.13 -10.35 -16.68
CA PRO A 80 15.51 -10.01 -17.03
C PRO A 80 15.55 -8.64 -17.73
N PRO A 81 16.70 -7.95 -17.73
CA PRO A 81 16.82 -6.69 -18.46
C PRO A 81 16.64 -6.95 -19.97
N PRO A 82 16.03 -6.00 -20.71
CA PRO A 82 15.89 -6.13 -22.15
C PRO A 82 17.28 -6.19 -22.79
N GLN A 83 17.43 -7.00 -23.84
CA GLN A 83 18.71 -7.18 -24.55
C GLN A 83 19.20 -5.91 -25.27
N MET A 84 18.34 -4.90 -25.40
CA MET A 84 18.63 -3.61 -26.01
C MET A 84 18.06 -2.48 -25.14
N SER A 85 18.67 -1.29 -25.19
CA SER A 85 18.15 -0.10 -24.53
C SER A 85 16.85 0.34 -25.21
N LEU A 86 15.71 -0.01 -24.61
CA LEU A 86 14.38 0.39 -25.06
C LEU A 86 14.02 1.78 -24.53
N ARG A 87 13.27 2.55 -25.32
CA ARG A 87 12.60 3.77 -24.81
C ARG A 87 11.46 3.37 -23.86
N GLU A 88 10.98 4.31 -23.04
CA GLU A 88 9.91 4.04 -22.06
C GLU A 88 8.66 3.39 -22.67
N SER A 89 8.18 3.89 -23.82
CA SER A 89 7.01 3.32 -24.50
C SER A 89 7.27 1.89 -25.02
N GLU A 90 8.47 1.63 -25.54
CA GLU A 90 8.87 0.31 -26.05
C GLU A 90 9.06 -0.69 -24.89
N LEU A 91 9.63 -0.22 -23.77
CA LEU A 91 9.79 -0.98 -22.55
C LEU A 91 8.41 -1.39 -21.99
N ALA A 92 7.47 -0.45 -21.90
CA ALA A 92 6.11 -0.74 -21.44
C ALA A 92 5.42 -1.80 -22.32
N GLN A 93 5.56 -1.70 -23.65
CA GLN A 93 5.00 -2.68 -24.59
C GLN A 93 5.68 -4.06 -24.47
N TRP A 94 7.00 -4.08 -24.27
CA TRP A 94 7.76 -5.29 -24.04
C TRP A 94 7.36 -5.98 -22.71
N VAL A 95 7.23 -5.21 -21.62
CA VAL A 95 6.74 -5.70 -20.32
C VAL A 95 5.35 -6.30 -20.49
N ALA A 96 4.41 -5.56 -21.10
CA ALA A 96 3.05 -6.02 -21.35
C ALA A 96 3.00 -7.37 -22.07
N SER A 97 3.79 -7.48 -23.15
CA SER A 97 3.85 -8.68 -23.98
C SER A 97 4.47 -9.87 -23.24
N THR A 98 5.46 -9.61 -22.39
CA THR A 98 6.15 -10.66 -21.62
C THR A 98 5.26 -11.17 -20.49
N VAL A 99 4.64 -10.27 -19.73
CA VAL A 99 3.72 -10.61 -18.63
C VAL A 99 2.50 -11.36 -19.16
N SER A 100 1.89 -10.88 -20.24
CA SER A 100 0.72 -11.53 -20.84
C SER A 100 1.01 -12.98 -21.26
N LYS A 101 2.19 -13.23 -21.85
CA LYS A 101 2.63 -14.59 -22.21
C LYS A 101 2.86 -15.46 -20.98
N GLN A 102 3.49 -14.93 -19.95
CA GLN A 102 3.83 -15.69 -18.74
C GLN A 102 2.60 -16.02 -17.88
N LEU A 103 1.60 -15.14 -17.87
CA LEU A 103 0.36 -15.35 -17.13
C LEU A 103 -0.73 -16.06 -17.95
N GLU A 104 -0.48 -16.36 -19.22
CA GLU A 104 -1.47 -16.93 -20.15
C GLU A 104 -2.79 -16.13 -20.18
N MET A 105 -2.69 -14.81 -20.02
CA MET A 105 -3.83 -13.89 -19.93
C MET A 105 -3.69 -12.75 -20.96
N PRO A 106 -4.79 -12.28 -21.57
CA PRO A 106 -4.73 -11.14 -22.49
C PRO A 106 -4.24 -9.87 -21.79
N ALA A 107 -3.35 -9.11 -22.43
CA ALA A 107 -2.78 -7.89 -21.85
C ALA A 107 -3.84 -6.84 -21.46
N GLU A 108 -4.96 -6.80 -22.18
CA GLU A 108 -6.10 -5.94 -21.88
C GLU A 108 -6.83 -6.32 -20.58
N SER A 109 -6.74 -7.57 -20.13
CA SER A 109 -7.34 -8.02 -18.86
C SER A 109 -6.49 -7.67 -17.63
N LEU A 110 -5.25 -7.22 -17.87
CA LEU A 110 -4.26 -6.90 -16.85
C LEU A 110 -4.00 -5.40 -16.79
N ILE A 111 -3.67 -4.94 -15.60
CA ILE A 111 -2.97 -3.69 -15.35
C ILE A 111 -1.64 -4.03 -14.70
N PHE A 112 -0.57 -3.34 -15.09
CA PHE A 112 0.75 -3.60 -14.55
C PHE A 112 1.51 -2.30 -14.32
N ASP A 113 2.40 -2.36 -13.34
CA ASP A 113 3.41 -1.34 -13.05
C ASP A 113 4.77 -2.04 -12.94
N TYR A 114 5.86 -1.34 -13.23
CA TYR A 114 7.19 -1.91 -13.18
C TYR A 114 8.20 -0.96 -12.56
N GLN A 115 9.14 -1.54 -11.82
CA GLN A 115 10.23 -0.81 -11.18
C GLN A 115 11.55 -1.52 -11.48
N ASN A 116 12.61 -0.73 -11.62
CA ASN A 116 13.95 -1.27 -11.76
C ASN A 116 14.41 -1.78 -10.39
N ALA A 117 14.76 -3.06 -10.31
CA ALA A 117 15.35 -3.66 -9.12
C ALA A 117 16.87 -3.44 -9.15
N ASP A 118 17.48 -3.24 -7.99
CA ASP A 118 18.93 -3.02 -7.83
C ASP A 118 19.80 -4.13 -8.45
N THR A 119 19.21 -5.30 -8.72
CA THR A 119 19.84 -6.48 -9.32
C THR A 119 19.87 -6.49 -10.86
N ASN A 120 19.75 -5.32 -11.52
CA ASN A 120 19.69 -5.22 -12.98
C ASN A 120 18.54 -6.06 -13.58
N SER A 121 17.40 -6.09 -12.89
CA SER A 121 16.18 -6.79 -13.30
C SER A 121 14.98 -5.88 -13.12
N TYR A 122 13.86 -6.17 -13.77
CA TYR A 122 12.63 -5.41 -13.58
C TYR A 122 11.67 -6.19 -12.71
N SER A 123 11.22 -5.57 -11.62
CA SER A 123 10.11 -6.09 -10.85
C SER A 123 8.81 -5.55 -11.43
N VAL A 124 7.96 -6.45 -11.89
CA VAL A 124 6.66 -6.11 -12.47
C VAL A 124 5.56 -6.56 -11.51
N THR A 125 4.69 -5.63 -11.15
CA THR A 125 3.47 -5.89 -10.39
C THR A 125 2.30 -5.90 -11.35
N ALA A 126 1.53 -6.98 -11.38
CA ALA A 126 0.34 -7.13 -12.21
C ALA A 126 -0.90 -7.41 -11.35
N ALA A 127 -2.04 -6.90 -11.78
CA ALA A 127 -3.34 -7.14 -11.18
C ALA A 127 -4.41 -7.26 -12.26
N ARG A 128 -5.57 -7.84 -11.91
CA ARG A 128 -6.71 -7.89 -12.82
C ARG A 128 -7.28 -6.48 -13.00
N ARG A 129 -7.38 -6.04 -14.26
CA ARG A 129 -7.88 -4.71 -14.62
C ARG A 129 -9.27 -4.45 -14.05
N HIS A 130 -10.16 -5.43 -14.18
CA HIS A 130 -11.56 -5.32 -13.73
C HIS A 130 -11.67 -4.95 -12.25
N ASP A 131 -10.90 -5.65 -11.39
CA ASP A 131 -10.97 -5.47 -9.94
C ASP A 131 -10.41 -4.09 -9.53
N ILE A 132 -9.32 -3.66 -10.17
CA ILE A 132 -8.75 -2.32 -9.96
C ILE A 132 -9.72 -1.24 -10.43
N GLU A 133 -10.29 -1.35 -11.63
CA GLU A 133 -11.24 -0.36 -12.15
C GLU A 133 -12.51 -0.26 -11.30
N LYS A 134 -13.03 -1.40 -10.81
CA LYS A 134 -14.16 -1.42 -9.86
C LYS A 134 -13.81 -0.66 -8.57
N LEU A 135 -12.64 -0.93 -7.99
CA LEU A 135 -12.17 -0.24 -6.79
C LEU A 135 -12.01 1.27 -7.02
N GLN A 136 -11.35 1.66 -8.12
CA GLN A 136 -11.17 3.05 -8.50
C GLN A 136 -12.51 3.78 -8.67
N GLN A 137 -13.48 3.13 -9.32
CA GLN A 137 -14.81 3.69 -9.51
C GLN A 137 -15.54 3.87 -8.17
N SER A 138 -15.44 2.91 -7.25
CA SER A 138 -16.04 3.00 -5.92
C SER A 138 -15.49 4.19 -5.11
N LEU A 139 -14.16 4.35 -5.06
CA LEU A 139 -13.49 5.46 -4.38
C LEU A 139 -13.85 6.82 -5.00
N ARG A 140 -13.84 6.92 -6.34
CA ARG A 140 -14.25 8.14 -7.06
C ARG A 140 -15.71 8.50 -6.80
N SER A 141 -16.60 7.51 -6.79
CA SER A 141 -18.04 7.70 -6.52
C SER A 141 -18.30 8.13 -5.07
N ALA A 142 -17.40 7.80 -4.14
CA ALA A 142 -17.43 8.29 -2.77
C ALA A 142 -16.82 9.70 -2.62
N GLY A 143 -16.21 10.26 -3.67
CA GLY A 143 -15.61 11.60 -3.67
C GLY A 143 -14.16 11.64 -3.16
N LEU A 144 -13.47 10.49 -3.14
CA LEU A 144 -12.07 10.39 -2.73
C LEU A 144 -11.14 10.59 -3.93
N ASN A 145 -10.12 11.43 -3.76
CA ASN A 145 -9.12 11.70 -4.79
C ASN A 145 -8.02 10.65 -4.76
N LEU A 146 -8.22 9.55 -5.48
CA LEU A 146 -7.26 8.45 -5.56
C LEU A 146 -5.96 8.89 -6.26
N SER A 147 -4.81 8.62 -5.62
CA SER A 147 -3.48 8.88 -6.16
C SER A 147 -2.77 7.63 -6.65
N SER A 148 -2.92 6.51 -5.95
CA SER A 148 -2.23 5.25 -6.25
C SER A 148 -3.03 4.07 -5.72
N VAL A 149 -2.87 2.93 -6.39
CA VAL A 149 -3.34 1.62 -5.92
C VAL A 149 -2.09 0.78 -5.74
N THR A 150 -1.90 0.22 -4.55
CA THR A 150 -0.64 -0.43 -4.16
C THR A 150 -0.96 -1.74 -3.47
N PRO A 151 -0.28 -2.85 -3.78
CA PRO A 151 -0.38 -4.06 -2.96
C PRO A 151 -0.12 -3.75 -1.47
N ASP A 152 -0.91 -4.31 -0.57
CA ASP A 152 -0.76 -4.12 0.88
C ASP A 152 0.65 -4.49 1.37
N ALA A 153 1.19 -5.63 0.94
CA ALA A 153 2.53 -6.06 1.28
C ALA A 153 3.60 -5.10 0.74
N SER A 154 3.48 -4.63 -0.50
CA SER A 154 4.47 -3.70 -1.06
C SER A 154 4.43 -2.33 -0.36
N ALA A 155 3.29 -1.93 0.20
CA ALA A 155 3.19 -0.71 0.98
C ALA A 155 4.16 -0.70 2.17
N LEU A 156 4.47 -1.86 2.77
CA LEU A 156 5.45 -1.98 3.87
C LEU A 156 6.85 -1.51 3.47
N GLN A 157 7.19 -1.50 2.17
CA GLN A 157 8.48 -0.97 1.69
C GLN A 157 8.67 0.50 2.05
N HIS A 158 7.57 1.25 2.23
CA HIS A 158 7.62 2.63 2.71
C HIS A 158 8.09 2.77 4.16
N PHE A 159 8.37 1.69 4.91
CA PHE A 159 9.02 1.78 6.21
C PHE A 159 10.54 1.56 6.16
N LEU A 160 11.05 0.95 5.09
CA LEU A 160 12.47 0.61 4.93
C LEU A 160 13.44 1.79 5.04
N PRO A 161 13.10 3.04 4.66
CA PRO A 161 13.98 4.19 4.87
C PRO A 161 14.29 4.52 6.34
N TRP A 162 13.49 4.02 7.28
CA TRP A 162 13.66 4.23 8.73
C TRP A 162 14.32 3.05 9.44
N MET A 163 14.71 2.02 8.70
CA MET A 163 15.32 0.82 9.22
C MET A 163 16.82 0.81 8.88
N ASP A 164 17.61 0.16 9.74
CA ASP A 164 19.02 -0.05 9.47
C ASP A 164 19.22 -0.90 8.21
N SER A 165 20.33 -0.66 7.49
CA SER A 165 20.58 -1.28 6.19
C SER A 165 20.84 -2.79 6.24
N ASP A 166 21.22 -3.31 7.40
CA ASP A 166 21.45 -4.73 7.68
C ASP A 166 20.15 -5.50 7.90
N ILE A 167 19.04 -4.81 8.21
CA ILE A 167 17.74 -5.45 8.34
C ILE A 167 17.19 -5.79 6.94
N PRO A 168 16.95 -7.07 6.62
CA PRO A 168 16.61 -7.50 5.27
C PRO A 168 15.21 -7.06 4.82
N GLY A 169 14.32 -6.76 5.77
CA GLY A 169 12.96 -6.35 5.48
C GLY A 169 12.08 -6.32 6.71
N ILE A 170 10.80 -6.13 6.47
CA ILE A 170 9.76 -5.94 7.47
C ILE A 170 8.59 -6.88 7.19
N CYS A 171 7.96 -7.39 8.24
CA CYS A 171 6.74 -8.17 8.14
C CYS A 171 5.66 -7.61 9.07
N TRP A 172 4.41 -7.80 8.70
CA TRP A 172 3.25 -7.37 9.48
C TRP A 172 2.21 -8.48 9.48
N ARG A 173 1.58 -8.72 10.64
CA ARG A 173 0.56 -9.74 10.78
C ARG A 173 -0.82 -9.11 10.60
N ASP A 174 -1.49 -9.49 9.53
CA ASP A 174 -2.94 -9.34 9.43
C ASP A 174 -3.65 -10.42 10.27
N LYS A 175 -4.98 -10.43 10.32
CA LYS A 175 -5.74 -11.48 11.03
C LYS A 175 -5.38 -12.89 10.54
N ASP A 176 -5.38 -13.08 9.22
CA ASP A 176 -5.29 -14.41 8.62
C ASP A 176 -3.91 -14.73 8.02
N GLN A 177 -3.12 -13.71 7.69
CA GLN A 177 -1.85 -13.88 6.96
C GLN A 177 -0.76 -12.91 7.40
N TRP A 178 0.50 -13.29 7.17
CA TRP A 178 1.65 -12.40 7.28
C TRP A 178 1.92 -11.74 5.95
N LEU A 179 1.92 -10.41 5.93
CA LEU A 179 2.44 -9.62 4.83
C LEU A 179 3.91 -9.33 5.09
N TRP A 180 4.71 -9.29 4.04
CA TRP A 180 6.13 -9.02 4.16
C TRP A 180 6.68 -8.26 2.98
N ALA A 181 7.74 -7.49 3.24
CA ALA A 181 8.46 -6.78 2.21
C ALA A 181 9.94 -6.66 2.53
N THR A 182 10.76 -6.83 1.50
CA THR A 182 12.17 -6.46 1.45
C THR A 182 12.34 -5.27 0.50
N ARG A 183 13.56 -4.82 0.25
CA ARG A 183 13.83 -3.74 -0.73
C ARG A 183 13.42 -4.11 -2.15
N THR A 184 13.41 -5.40 -2.50
CA THR A 184 13.27 -5.87 -3.89
C THR A 184 12.07 -6.80 -4.11
N ALA A 185 11.46 -7.32 -3.04
CA ALA A 185 10.36 -8.27 -3.12
C ALA A 185 9.35 -8.02 -2.01
N TRP A 186 8.13 -8.51 -2.18
CA TRP A 186 7.09 -8.51 -1.17
C TRP A 186 6.15 -9.69 -1.41
N GLY A 187 5.33 -10.02 -0.42
CA GLY A 187 4.38 -11.11 -0.54
C GLY A 187 3.56 -11.34 0.72
N SER A 188 2.82 -12.44 0.69
CA SER A 188 1.95 -12.89 1.78
C SER A 188 2.16 -14.37 2.05
N ASN A 189 2.35 -14.74 3.32
CA ASN A 189 2.54 -16.11 3.79
C ASN A 189 1.60 -16.45 4.95
N ALA A 190 1.32 -17.72 5.18
CA ALA A 190 0.55 -18.15 6.36
C ALA A 190 1.31 -17.95 7.68
N GLU A 191 2.63 -18.17 7.64
CA GLU A 191 3.55 -18.09 8.78
C GLU A 191 4.47 -16.87 8.71
N ALA A 192 5.05 -16.49 9.85
CA ALA A 192 5.95 -15.35 9.94
C ALA A 192 7.22 -15.63 9.13
N PRO A 193 7.65 -14.72 8.25
CA PRO A 193 8.91 -14.89 7.54
C PRO A 193 10.10 -14.74 8.47
N ASP A 194 11.05 -15.68 8.37
CA ASP A 194 12.26 -15.68 9.18
C ASP A 194 13.17 -14.48 8.88
N GLY A 195 13.78 -13.94 9.92
CA GLY A 195 14.80 -12.88 9.81
C GLY A 195 14.28 -11.49 9.44
N LEU A 196 12.96 -11.31 9.25
CA LEU A 196 12.37 -10.00 9.02
C LEU A 196 11.98 -9.33 10.35
N MET A 197 12.08 -8.01 10.40
CA MET A 197 11.66 -7.23 11.55
C MET A 197 10.14 -7.15 11.61
N GLN A 198 9.55 -7.41 12.78
CA GLN A 198 8.10 -7.38 12.92
C GLN A 198 7.57 -5.95 13.11
N CYS A 199 6.64 -5.52 12.28
CA CYS A 199 5.93 -4.26 12.39
C CYS A 199 4.86 -4.35 13.48
N THR A 200 5.15 -3.81 14.67
CA THR A 200 4.24 -3.84 15.82
C THR A 200 4.56 -2.71 16.81
N THR A 201 3.53 -2.23 17.50
CA THR A 201 3.59 -1.31 18.63
C THR A 201 3.77 -2.03 19.96
N GLN A 202 3.53 -3.35 19.99
CA GLN A 202 3.74 -4.16 21.18
C GLN A 202 5.22 -4.53 21.29
N PRO A 203 5.77 -4.63 22.51
CA PRO A 203 7.11 -5.18 22.71
C PRO A 203 7.09 -6.67 22.34
N ALA A 204 7.46 -6.98 21.10
CA ALA A 204 7.75 -8.35 20.71
C ALA A 204 9.03 -8.81 21.44
N GLY A 205 9.14 -10.10 21.76
CA GLY A 205 10.35 -10.66 22.37
C GLY A 205 11.61 -10.62 21.48
N GLY A 206 11.53 -9.97 20.31
CA GLY A 206 12.59 -9.83 19.31
C GLY A 206 12.63 -8.42 18.72
N GLN A 207 13.30 -8.26 17.57
CA GLN A 207 13.41 -6.97 16.89
C GLN A 207 12.05 -6.55 16.29
N SER A 208 11.57 -5.37 16.69
CA SER A 208 10.28 -4.82 16.25
C SER A 208 10.42 -3.41 15.70
N PHE A 209 9.62 -3.08 14.68
CA PHE A 209 9.47 -1.74 14.12
C PHE A 209 8.12 -1.16 14.53
N ASN A 210 8.11 0.01 15.18
CA ASN A 210 6.87 0.70 15.50
C ASN A 210 6.35 1.47 14.26
N PRO A 211 5.16 1.16 13.72
CA PRO A 211 4.65 1.80 12.50
C PRO A 211 4.42 3.32 12.63
N TRP A 212 4.33 3.86 13.84
CA TRP A 212 4.14 5.28 14.11
C TRP A 212 5.46 6.06 14.21
N PHE A 213 6.60 5.35 14.31
CA PHE A 213 7.94 5.94 14.42
C PHE A 213 8.28 6.95 13.30
N PRO A 214 7.88 6.76 12.03
CA PRO A 214 8.13 7.74 10.97
C PRO A 214 7.49 9.12 11.17
N LEU A 215 6.51 9.25 12.07
CA LEU A 215 5.74 10.47 12.24
C LEU A 215 6.40 11.41 13.25
N SER A 216 6.65 12.64 12.81
CA SER A 216 7.32 13.66 13.63
C SER A 216 6.34 14.42 14.54
N GLN A 217 5.04 14.34 14.25
CA GLN A 217 3.98 14.95 15.06
C GLN A 217 2.81 13.98 15.17
N LEU A 218 2.63 13.44 16.37
CA LEU A 218 1.48 12.64 16.76
C LEU A 218 0.53 13.53 17.55
N GLN A 219 -0.71 13.69 17.09
CA GLN A 219 -1.73 14.37 17.86
C GLN A 219 -2.62 13.32 18.53
N PRO A 220 -2.70 13.29 19.88
CA PRO A 220 -3.59 12.37 20.57
C PRO A 220 -5.07 12.70 20.29
N PRO A 221 -5.97 11.73 20.43
CA PRO A 221 -5.72 10.35 20.87
C PRO A 221 -5.15 9.48 19.74
N LEU A 222 -4.18 8.64 20.08
CA LEU A 222 -3.72 7.55 19.22
C LEU A 222 -4.67 6.34 19.36
N PRO A 223 -4.82 5.52 18.32
CA PRO A 223 -5.65 4.32 18.41
C PRO A 223 -5.06 3.32 19.41
N GLU A 224 -5.93 2.58 20.08
CA GLU A 224 -5.57 1.55 21.06
C GLU A 224 -4.79 0.40 20.43
N TYR A 225 -5.22 -0.06 19.24
CA TYR A 225 -4.57 -1.11 18.45
C TYR A 225 -3.78 -0.52 17.28
N GLY A 226 -2.66 0.15 17.60
CA GLY A 226 -1.84 0.87 16.62
C GLY A 226 -1.31 0.01 15.46
N ASP A 227 -1.16 -1.29 15.66
CA ASP A 227 -0.65 -2.24 14.65
C ASP A 227 -1.58 -2.34 13.44
N THR A 228 -2.89 -2.24 13.67
CA THR A 228 -3.91 -2.34 12.61
C THR A 228 -3.78 -1.22 11.57
N PHE A 229 -3.10 -0.12 11.92
CA PHE A 229 -2.90 1.03 11.05
C PHE A 229 -1.61 0.96 10.24
N ALA A 230 -0.77 -0.07 10.41
CA ALA A 230 0.55 -0.16 9.77
C ALA A 230 0.49 0.01 8.25
N ILE A 231 -0.38 -0.73 7.56
CA ILE A 231 -0.52 -0.62 6.09
C ILE A 231 -1.06 0.75 5.68
N ALA A 232 -2.07 1.27 6.37
CA ALA A 232 -2.62 2.60 6.07
C ALA A 232 -1.58 3.72 6.30
N LEU A 233 -0.73 3.59 7.32
CA LEU A 233 0.40 4.49 7.56
C LEU A 233 1.42 4.40 6.44
N ALA A 234 1.83 3.18 6.07
CA ALA A 234 2.82 2.96 5.03
C ALA A 234 2.35 3.52 3.68
N LEU A 235 1.09 3.29 3.32
CA LEU A 235 0.44 3.89 2.14
C LEU A 235 0.46 5.43 2.21
N ALA A 236 0.07 6.02 3.35
CA ALA A 236 0.04 7.47 3.51
C ALA A 236 1.44 8.10 3.40
N LEU A 237 2.49 7.40 3.85
CA LEU A 237 3.87 7.84 3.72
C LEU A 237 4.34 7.87 2.27
N GLY A 238 3.89 6.91 1.45
CA GLY A 238 4.19 6.77 0.03
C GLY A 238 3.39 7.68 -0.92
N VAL A 239 2.44 8.47 -0.41
CA VAL A 239 1.77 9.48 -1.24
C VAL A 239 2.69 10.69 -1.39
N ASP A 240 3.05 11.02 -2.63
CA ASP A 240 3.80 12.22 -2.98
C ASP A 240 2.90 13.43 -3.28
#